data_AF-A0A8I1B4X8-F1
#
_entry.id   AF-A0A8I1B4X8-F1
#
_cell.length_a   1.000
_cell.length_b   1.000
_cell.length_c   1.000
_cell.angle_alpha   90.00
_cell.angle_beta   90.00
_cell.angle_gamma   90.00
#
_symmetry.space_group_name_H-M   'P 1'
#
loop_
_entity.id
_entity.type
_entity.pdbx_description
1 polymer ?
#
loop_
_entity_poly.entity_id
_entity_poly.type
_entity_poly.pdbx_seq_one_letter_code
_entity_poly.pdbx_strand_id
1 'polypeptide(L)'
;LKALFAEEAGAVIQVPAAQRDAVMQVLRGAGLSAHSHVIGGLNGGDEVEFYRDGKKVWGQPRADLGRAWSEVSYRIMARRDNPACAQAELDVWNDTQDPGMSPNVAFDPQEDVAAPFINSGKRPRVAILREQGCNSQV
;
A
#
# COMPACT_ATOMS: atom_id res chain seq x y z
N LEU A 1 5.83 9.58 24.79
CA LEU A 1 4.88 10.34 23.95
C LEU A 1 5.59 11.21 22.92
N LYS A 2 6.44 12.18 23.28
CA LYS A 2 7.06 13.13 22.33
C LYS A 2 7.69 12.46 21.08
N ALA A 3 8.43 11.37 21.25
CA ALA A 3 9.06 10.66 20.13
C ALA A 3 8.10 10.03 19.11
N LEU A 4 6.82 9.81 19.47
CA LEU A 4 5.81 9.19 18.58
C LEU A 4 4.98 10.23 17.80
N PHE A 5 4.95 11.48 18.25
CA PHE A 5 4.11 12.54 17.70
C PHE A 5 4.93 13.73 17.19
N ALA A 6 6.25 13.60 17.12
CA ALA A 6 7.10 14.61 16.52
C ALA A 6 6.98 14.52 14.99
N GLU A 7 6.79 15.66 14.33
CA GLU A 7 6.70 15.79 12.87
C GLU A 7 8.04 16.27 12.28
N GLU A 8 9.15 15.78 12.83
CA GLU A 8 10.49 16.05 12.30
C GLU A 8 10.69 15.31 10.97
N ALA A 9 11.53 15.85 10.10
CA ALA A 9 11.83 15.23 8.82
C ALA A 9 12.48 13.85 9.00
N GLY A 10 11.92 12.84 8.32
CA GLY A 10 12.41 11.47 8.39
C GLY A 10 11.57 10.52 7.53
N ALA A 11 11.88 9.24 7.62
CA ALA A 11 11.12 8.19 6.96
C ALA A 11 11.26 6.88 7.74
N VAL A 12 10.27 6.00 7.56
CA VAL A 12 10.35 4.59 7.98
C VAL A 12 10.59 3.75 6.73
N ILE A 13 11.65 2.95 6.73
CA ILE A 13 11.94 1.98 5.67
C ILE A 13 11.87 0.57 6.24
N GLN A 14 11.24 -0.34 5.50
CA GLN A 14 11.24 -1.77 5.80
C GLN A 14 12.26 -2.46 4.92
N VAL A 15 13.11 -3.29 5.51
CA VAL A 15 14.14 -4.05 4.81
C VAL A 15 14.09 -5.52 5.21
N PRO A 16 14.51 -6.45 4.34
CA PRO A 16 14.73 -7.83 4.74
C PRO A 16 15.70 -7.90 5.92
N ALA A 17 15.42 -8.73 6.92
CA ALA A 17 16.23 -8.84 8.13
C ALA A 17 17.72 -9.14 7.81
N ALA A 18 17.96 -9.97 6.79
CA ALA A 18 19.31 -10.32 6.33
C ALA A 18 20.09 -9.13 5.72
N GLN A 19 19.40 -8.07 5.28
CA GLN A 19 20.02 -6.89 4.66
C GLN A 19 20.21 -5.73 5.64
N ARG A 20 19.74 -5.87 6.89
CA ARG A 20 19.78 -4.79 7.91
C ARG A 20 21.17 -4.16 8.04
N ASP A 21 22.20 -4.98 8.20
CA ASP A 21 23.55 -4.48 8.47
C ASP A 21 24.13 -3.76 7.26
N ALA A 22 23.91 -4.29 6.05
CA ALA A 22 24.32 -3.65 4.81
C ALA A 22 23.65 -2.27 4.64
N VAL A 23 22.35 -2.17 4.92
CA VAL A 23 21.60 -0.91 4.87
C VAL A 23 22.13 0.10 5.90
N MET A 24 22.40 -0.34 7.13
CA MET A 24 23.00 0.52 8.15
C MET A 24 24.40 1.02 7.77
N GLN A 25 25.19 0.22 7.05
CA GLN A 25 26.48 0.66 6.52
C GLN A 25 26.33 1.73 5.43
N VAL A 26 25.34 1.60 4.54
CA VAL A 26 25.02 2.64 3.55
C VAL A 26 24.64 3.95 4.23
N LEU A 27 23.73 3.90 5.22
CA LEU A 27 23.31 5.08 5.99
C LEU A 27 24.49 5.71 6.75
N ARG A 28 25.39 4.89 7.30
CA ARG A 28 26.63 5.36 7.92
C ARG A 28 27.55 6.06 6.93
N GLY A 29 27.75 5.48 5.75
CA GLY A 29 28.55 6.08 4.68
C GLY A 29 28.01 7.44 4.22
N ALA A 30 26.69 7.63 4.32
CA ALA A 30 26.01 8.90 4.07
C ALA A 30 25.97 9.87 5.27
N GLY A 31 26.59 9.54 6.40
CA GLY A 31 26.60 10.38 7.61
C GLY A 31 25.31 10.34 8.45
N LEU A 32 24.38 9.42 8.16
CA LEU A 32 23.07 9.33 8.81
C LEU A 32 23.03 8.38 10.02
N SER A 33 24.18 7.86 10.45
CA SER A 33 24.22 6.84 11.51
C SER A 33 23.58 7.28 12.83
N ALA A 34 23.66 8.57 13.18
CA ALA A 34 23.07 9.10 14.41
C ALA A 34 21.55 9.27 14.34
N HIS A 35 20.98 9.24 13.14
CA HIS A 35 19.55 9.43 12.86
C HIS A 35 18.86 8.13 12.40
N SER A 36 19.61 7.02 12.37
CA SER A 36 19.13 5.73 11.89
C SER A 36 18.91 4.80 13.08
N HIS A 37 17.66 4.39 13.29
CA HIS A 37 17.26 3.54 14.41
C HIS A 37 16.48 2.32 13.92
N VAL A 38 16.82 1.15 14.46
CA VAL A 38 15.97 -0.05 14.30
C VAL A 38 14.82 0.09 15.28
N ILE A 39 13.61 0.24 14.76
CA ILE A 39 12.42 0.55 15.58
C ILE A 39 11.47 -0.64 15.79
N GLY A 40 11.62 -1.74 15.03
CA GLY A 40 10.77 -2.91 15.17
C GLY A 40 10.76 -3.83 13.95
N GLY A 41 9.73 -4.66 13.86
CA GLY A 41 9.48 -5.58 12.76
C GLY A 41 8.00 -5.96 12.69
N LEU A 42 7.62 -6.72 11.66
CA LEU A 42 6.25 -7.22 11.51
C LEU A 42 5.94 -8.29 12.57
N ASN A 43 4.67 -8.37 12.96
CA ASN A 43 4.12 -9.42 13.82
C ASN A 43 2.99 -10.17 13.09
N GLY A 44 2.59 -11.33 13.63
CA GLY A 44 1.50 -12.14 13.08
C GLY A 44 0.13 -11.91 13.73
N GLY A 45 0.00 -10.92 14.61
CA GLY A 45 -1.20 -10.70 15.43
C GLY A 45 -2.17 -9.65 14.88
N ASP A 46 -1.89 -9.06 13.72
CA ASP A 46 -2.62 -7.90 13.16
C ASP A 46 -2.77 -6.72 14.15
N GLU A 47 -1.73 -6.49 14.96
CA GLU A 47 -1.68 -5.40 15.94
C GLU A 47 -0.54 -4.42 15.63
N VAL A 48 -0.75 -3.15 15.99
CA VAL A 48 0.34 -2.19 16.14
C VAL A 48 0.70 -2.13 17.60
N GLU A 49 1.94 -2.46 17.94
CA GLU A 49 2.42 -2.52 19.32
C GLU A 49 3.65 -1.62 19.52
N PHE A 50 3.70 -0.94 20.67
CA PHE A 50 4.88 -0.20 21.11
C PHE A 50 5.45 -0.84 22.37
N TYR A 51 6.76 -1.07 22.36
CA TYR A 51 7.51 -1.61 23.48
C TYR A 51 8.50 -0.58 24.01
N ARG A 52 8.75 -0.63 25.32
CA ARG A 52 9.81 0.11 25.97
C ARG A 52 10.48 -0.80 26.99
N ASP A 53 11.79 -0.96 26.88
CA ASP A 53 12.59 -1.80 27.80
C ASP A 53 12.01 -3.22 27.93
N GLY A 54 11.55 -3.79 26.81
CA GLY A 54 10.95 -5.13 26.74
C GLY A 54 9.48 -5.22 27.19
N LYS A 55 8.88 -4.13 27.69
CA LYS A 55 7.48 -4.11 28.13
C LYS A 55 6.56 -3.48 27.07
N LYS A 56 5.44 -4.13 26.75
CA LYS A 56 4.38 -3.54 25.93
C LYS A 56 3.79 -2.33 26.66
N VAL A 57 3.97 -1.13 26.10
CA VAL A 57 3.44 0.12 26.67
C VAL A 57 2.13 0.55 26.01
N TRP A 58 1.87 0.07 24.80
CA TRP A 58 0.62 0.30 24.07
C TRP A 58 0.46 -0.76 22.97
N GLY A 59 -0.78 -1.11 22.65
CA GLY A 59 -1.11 -1.95 21.52
C GLY A 59 -2.57 -1.81 21.14
N GLN A 60 -2.88 -1.87 19.85
CA GLN A 60 -4.25 -1.88 19.31
C GLN A 60 -4.31 -2.73 18.04
N PRO A 61 -5.47 -3.35 17.74
CA PRO A 61 -5.72 -3.97 16.44
C PRO A 61 -5.51 -2.97 15.30
N ARG A 62 -4.82 -3.38 14.23
CA ARG A 62 -4.60 -2.53 13.06
C ARG A 62 -5.92 -2.09 12.43
N ALA A 63 -6.92 -2.97 12.39
CA ALA A 63 -8.25 -2.69 11.85
C ALA A 63 -8.94 -1.51 12.57
N ASP A 64 -8.86 -1.46 13.91
CA ASP A 64 -9.44 -0.37 14.70
C ASP A 64 -8.76 0.97 14.38
N LEU A 65 -7.44 0.95 14.21
CA LEU A 65 -6.66 2.13 13.83
C LEU A 65 -7.00 2.61 12.40
N GLY A 66 -7.13 1.67 11.47
CA GLY A 66 -7.55 1.95 10.09
C GLY A 66 -8.93 2.57 10.02
N ARG A 67 -9.90 2.02 10.77
CA ARG A 67 -11.25 2.57 10.87
C ARG A 67 -11.24 3.99 11.45
N ALA A 68 -10.49 4.22 12.53
CA ALA A 68 -10.35 5.54 13.14
C ALA A 68 -9.70 6.55 12.17
N TRP A 69 -8.69 6.12 11.41
CA TRP A 69 -8.01 6.94 10.41
C TRP A 69 -8.94 7.30 9.24
N SER A 70 -9.78 6.35 8.79
CA SER A 70 -10.73 6.54 7.68
C SER A 70 -11.99 7.34 8.04
N GLU A 71 -12.28 7.56 9.33
CA GLU A 71 -13.54 8.17 9.80
C GLU A 71 -13.83 9.53 9.14
N VAL A 72 -12.83 10.40 8.99
CA VAL A 72 -13.04 11.73 8.39
C VAL A 72 -13.43 11.62 6.92
N SER A 73 -12.74 10.76 6.16
CA SER A 73 -13.06 10.50 4.75
C SER A 73 -14.48 9.94 4.62
N TYR A 74 -14.83 8.96 5.46
CA TYR A 74 -16.19 8.42 5.52
C TYR A 74 -17.23 9.52 5.75
N ARG A 75 -17.04 10.40 6.74
CA ARG A 75 -18.01 11.48 7.05
C ARG A 75 -18.17 12.46 5.89
N ILE A 76 -17.11 12.75 5.15
CA ILE A 76 -17.16 13.60 3.97
C ILE A 76 -17.96 12.90 2.86
N MET A 77 -17.62 11.65 2.54
CA MET A 77 -18.29 10.86 1.50
C MET A 77 -19.75 10.61 1.82
N ALA A 78 -20.10 10.28 3.06
CA ALA A 78 -21.48 10.05 3.45
C ALA A 78 -22.37 11.31 3.33
N ARG A 79 -21.78 12.51 3.34
CA ARG A 79 -22.51 13.79 3.13
C ARG A 79 -22.56 14.21 1.67
N ARG A 80 -21.55 13.84 0.88
CA ARG A 80 -21.37 14.27 -0.52
C ARG A 80 -21.93 13.26 -1.52
N ASP A 81 -21.73 11.98 -1.24
CA ASP A 81 -21.95 10.85 -2.15
C ASP A 81 -23.11 9.97 -1.65
N ASN A 82 -23.21 8.73 -2.14
CA ASN A 82 -24.18 7.77 -1.62
C ASN A 82 -23.73 7.25 -0.24
N PRO A 83 -24.50 7.50 0.85
CA PRO A 83 -24.13 7.06 2.19
C PRO A 83 -23.93 5.55 2.32
N ALA A 84 -24.66 4.74 1.55
CA ALA A 84 -24.51 3.29 1.56
C ALA A 84 -23.15 2.85 0.99
N CYS A 85 -22.66 3.53 -0.06
CA CYS A 85 -21.34 3.28 -0.62
C CYS A 85 -20.23 3.70 0.35
N ALA A 86 -20.36 4.87 0.97
CA ALA A 86 -19.42 5.34 1.97
C ALA A 86 -19.34 4.38 3.18
N GLN A 87 -20.49 3.86 3.63
CA GLN A 87 -20.55 2.88 4.70
C GLN A 87 -19.89 1.55 4.31
N ALA A 88 -20.15 1.06 3.10
CA ALA A 88 -19.53 -0.17 2.59
C ALA A 88 -18.00 -0.07 2.53
N GLU A 89 -17.45 1.09 2.16
CA GLU A 89 -16.00 1.32 2.17
C GLU A 89 -15.42 1.31 3.59
N LEU A 90 -16.10 1.94 4.57
CA LEU A 90 -15.65 1.92 5.95
C LEU A 90 -15.70 0.50 6.55
N ASP A 91 -16.70 -0.30 6.16
CA ASP A 91 -16.91 -1.64 6.69
C ASP A 91 -15.90 -2.68 6.18
N VAL A 92 -15.08 -2.36 5.17
CA VAL A 92 -13.92 -3.17 4.78
C VAL A 92 -12.98 -3.42 5.97
N TRP A 93 -12.84 -2.43 6.86
CA TRP A 93 -12.03 -2.59 8.08
C TRP A 93 -12.57 -3.65 9.06
N ASN A 94 -13.83 -4.05 8.94
CA ASN A 94 -14.40 -5.09 9.81
C ASN A 94 -13.96 -6.51 9.36
N ASP A 95 -13.56 -6.67 8.10
CA ASP A 95 -13.06 -7.95 7.58
C ASP A 95 -11.53 -8.03 7.74
N THR A 96 -11.09 -8.56 8.87
CA THR A 96 -9.66 -8.77 9.14
C THR A 96 -9.05 -9.93 8.35
N GLN A 97 -9.85 -10.68 7.60
CA GLN A 97 -9.41 -11.79 6.76
C GLN A 97 -9.45 -11.47 5.27
N ASP A 98 -9.79 -10.24 4.89
CA ASP A 98 -9.76 -9.79 3.49
C ASP A 98 -8.35 -10.02 2.91
N PRO A 99 -8.19 -10.94 1.93
CA PRO A 99 -6.89 -11.21 1.31
C PRO A 99 -6.42 -10.05 0.41
N GLY A 100 -7.25 -9.05 0.20
CA GLY A 100 -7.03 -7.97 -0.75
C GLY A 100 -7.10 -8.47 -2.19
N MET A 101 -6.56 -7.67 -3.12
CA MET A 101 -6.57 -7.97 -4.55
C MET A 101 -5.77 -9.25 -4.86
N SER A 102 -6.49 -10.31 -5.21
CA SER A 102 -5.94 -11.64 -5.49
C SER A 102 -6.32 -12.10 -6.91
N PRO A 103 -5.58 -11.68 -7.96
CA PRO A 103 -5.92 -12.01 -9.33
C PRO A 103 -5.71 -13.50 -9.63
N ASN A 104 -6.66 -14.11 -10.34
CA ASN A 104 -6.52 -15.44 -10.91
C ASN A 104 -6.23 -15.32 -12.41
N VAL A 105 -5.04 -15.73 -12.84
CA VAL A 105 -4.58 -15.62 -14.23
C VAL A 105 -4.42 -17.02 -14.80
N ALA A 106 -5.36 -17.43 -15.65
CA ALA A 106 -5.47 -18.79 -16.19
C ALA A 106 -4.64 -19.04 -17.47
N PHE A 107 -3.77 -18.09 -17.83
CA PHE A 107 -2.89 -18.15 -19.00
C PHE A 107 -1.52 -17.54 -18.64
N ASP A 108 -0.52 -17.64 -19.52
CA ASP A 108 0.74 -16.94 -19.33
C ASP A 108 0.61 -15.48 -19.83
N PRO A 109 0.60 -14.47 -18.95
CA PRO A 109 0.52 -13.07 -19.36
C PRO A 109 1.77 -12.59 -20.12
N GLN A 110 2.86 -13.36 -20.10
CA GLN A 110 4.08 -13.07 -20.86
C GLN A 110 4.08 -13.71 -22.25
N GLU A 111 3.12 -14.59 -22.55
CA GLU A 111 2.98 -15.20 -23.87
C GLU A 111 2.39 -14.21 -24.88
N ASP A 112 3.20 -13.78 -25.84
CA ASP A 112 2.72 -13.01 -26.99
C ASP A 112 2.11 -13.92 -28.06
N VAL A 113 0.86 -14.30 -27.88
CA VAL A 113 0.08 -15.09 -28.85
C VAL A 113 -0.10 -14.39 -30.21
N ALA A 114 0.09 -13.06 -30.27
CA ALA A 114 -0.03 -12.29 -31.50
C ALA A 114 1.27 -12.26 -32.32
N ALA A 115 2.41 -12.64 -31.74
CA ALA A 115 3.72 -12.59 -32.38
C ALA A 115 3.77 -13.25 -33.78
N PRO A 116 3.19 -14.44 -34.03
CA PRO A 116 3.20 -15.04 -35.37
C PRO A 116 2.49 -14.19 -36.42
N PHE A 117 1.41 -13.50 -36.04
CA PHE A 117 0.65 -12.63 -36.93
C PHE A 117 1.35 -11.31 -37.16
N ILE A 118 1.96 -10.73 -36.11
CA ILE A 118 2.77 -9.52 -36.21
C ILE A 118 3.99 -9.76 -37.13
N ASN A 119 4.67 -10.88 -36.94
CA ASN A 119 5.85 -11.27 -37.74
C ASN A 119 5.52 -11.54 -39.22
N SER A 120 4.25 -11.81 -39.56
CA SER A 120 3.81 -11.90 -40.96
C SER A 120 3.83 -10.54 -41.69
N GLY A 121 3.97 -9.43 -40.96
CA GLY A 121 3.94 -8.06 -41.50
C GLY A 121 2.54 -7.55 -41.87
N LYS A 122 1.51 -8.40 -41.81
CA LYS A 122 0.11 -8.00 -42.10
C LYS A 122 -0.47 -7.24 -40.90
N ARG A 123 -0.71 -5.95 -41.07
CA ARG A 123 -1.28 -5.06 -40.04
C ARG A 123 -2.71 -4.64 -40.40
N PRO A 124 -3.74 -5.39 -39.96
CA PRO A 124 -5.13 -5.00 -40.22
C PRO A 124 -5.43 -3.63 -39.58
N ARG A 125 -6.17 -2.78 -40.30
CA ARG A 125 -6.58 -1.48 -39.78
C ARG A 125 -7.76 -1.66 -38.82
N VAL A 126 -7.73 -0.92 -37.72
CA VAL A 126 -8.85 -0.80 -36.76
C VAL A 126 -9.25 0.67 -36.70
N ALA A 127 -10.54 0.95 -36.81
CA ALA A 127 -11.06 2.30 -36.63
C ALA A 127 -11.17 2.58 -35.12
N ILE A 128 -10.33 3.46 -34.58
CA ILE A 128 -10.45 3.96 -33.21
C ILE A 128 -11.47 5.10 -33.22
N LEU A 129 -12.73 4.75 -32.95
CA LEU A 129 -13.82 5.71 -32.95
C LEU A 129 -13.73 6.64 -31.73
N ARG A 130 -13.96 7.93 -31.96
CA ARG A 130 -14.00 8.95 -30.91
C ARG A 130 -14.97 10.06 -31.28
N GLU A 131 -15.49 10.70 -30.25
CA GLU A 131 -16.36 11.87 -30.32
C GLU A 131 -15.83 12.96 -29.39
N GLN A 132 -16.43 14.14 -29.43
CA GLN A 132 -16.22 15.21 -28.47
C GLN A 132 -16.41 14.69 -27.04
N GLY A 133 -15.39 14.88 -26.21
CA GLY A 133 -15.38 14.44 -24.81
C GLY A 133 -14.67 13.09 -24.56
N CYS A 134 -14.34 12.31 -25.60
CA CYS A 134 -13.48 11.13 -25.44
C CYS A 134 -12.06 11.54 -25.01
N ASN A 135 -11.51 10.87 -23.99
CA ASN A 135 -10.24 11.24 -23.35
C ASN A 135 -9.25 10.08 -23.15
N SER A 136 -9.47 8.92 -23.79
CA SER A 136 -8.60 7.72 -23.66
C SER A 136 -8.15 7.13 -25.00
N GLN A 137 -8.25 7.89 -26.09
CA GLN A 137 -7.89 7.45 -27.45
C GLN A 137 -6.39 7.60 -27.81
N VAL A 138 -5.59 8.20 -26.93
CA VAL A 138 -4.15 8.43 -27.12
C VAL A 138 -3.37 7.62 -26.11
#